data_AF-A0A8S0VTV5-F1
#
_entry.id   AF-A0A8S0VTV5-F1
#
_cell.length_a   1.000
_cell.length_b   1.000
_cell.length_c   1.000
_cell.angle_alpha   90.00
_cell.angle_beta   90.00
_cell.angle_gamma   90.00
#
_symmetry.space_group_name_H-M   'P 1'
#
loop_
_entity.id
_entity.type
_entity.pdbx_description
1 polymer ?
#
loop_
_entity_poly.entity_id
_entity_poly.type
_entity_poly.pdbx_seq_one_letter_code
_entity_poly.pdbx_strand_id
1 'polypeptide(L)'
;MPTTAGTIYDSPESGWVTAWTSALLVDPISREIIASRLNDLLSGRIVNSVQGVPRGQDKAVMIGEFIQCMRFDSRPAAFDDLWHALFDVAKTHGWTKVVRNDTYYWTEQWLLNTAWDAPDYEGEEMEEGLGYDNAWIMCAMGDARLFALGYGYSPFAWNALLDGLGLGDEAESDSMRIGACAQLLGAGNRIKLFRSGGGNEKPTPGFAGRYLDARPKKERSEWEKGGQIDWTSFLKALVDQQQRADPKTAALLKLTHDHLIAGKPDLTSAEVAEIIWPTPKEEK
;
A
#
# COMPACT_ATOMS: atom_id res chain seq x y z
N MET A 1 -32.57 -16.68 -4.24
CA MET A 1 -32.75 -16.12 -2.88
C MET A 1 -32.61 -17.24 -1.87
N PRO A 2 -32.03 -17.03 -0.68
CA PRO A 2 -31.13 -15.94 -0.28
C PRO A 2 -29.85 -16.42 0.44
N THR A 3 -28.87 -15.50 0.53
CA THR A 3 -27.88 -15.27 1.61
C THR A 3 -26.98 -16.42 2.08
N THR A 4 -25.66 -16.29 2.01
CA THR A 4 -24.92 -15.30 2.81
C THR A 4 -23.66 -14.79 2.09
N ALA A 5 -23.68 -13.52 1.72
CA ALA A 5 -22.50 -12.68 1.77
C ALA A 5 -22.11 -12.61 3.26
N GLY A 6 -21.18 -13.47 3.66
CA GLY A 6 -20.50 -13.34 4.94
C GLY A 6 -19.48 -12.23 4.78
N THR A 7 -19.73 -11.12 5.47
CA THR A 7 -18.74 -10.11 5.81
C THR A 7 -17.43 -10.79 6.25
N ILE A 8 -16.39 -10.70 5.42
CA ILE A 8 -15.01 -11.01 5.81
C ILE A 8 -14.49 -9.84 6.64
N TYR A 9 -15.15 -9.58 7.76
CA TYR A 9 -14.65 -8.67 8.79
C TYR A 9 -14.60 -9.34 10.16
N ASP A 10 -14.93 -10.63 10.27
CA ASP A 10 -14.85 -11.39 11.53
C ASP A 10 -14.56 -12.88 11.28
N SER A 11 -13.40 -13.18 10.69
CA SER A 11 -12.79 -14.48 10.96
C SER A 11 -11.83 -14.33 12.15
N PRO A 12 -12.01 -15.07 13.27
CA PRO A 12 -11.04 -15.16 14.37
C PRO A 12 -9.67 -15.78 13.97
N GLU A 13 -9.43 -15.99 12.68
CA GLU A 13 -8.30 -16.70 12.10
C GLU A 13 -7.40 -15.67 11.39
N SER A 14 -6.18 -15.38 11.84
CA SER A 14 -5.24 -16.31 12.44
C SER A 14 -4.25 -15.57 13.34
N GLY A 15 -4.36 -15.74 14.66
CA GLY A 15 -3.47 -15.09 15.63
C GLY A 15 -1.97 -15.31 15.36
N TRP A 16 -1.61 -16.32 14.58
CA TRP A 16 -0.24 -16.54 14.13
C TRP A 16 0.25 -15.48 13.12
N VAL A 17 -0.60 -14.95 12.24
CA VAL A 17 -0.21 -13.89 11.28
C VAL A 17 0.13 -12.61 12.03
N THR A 18 -0.73 -12.18 12.96
CA THR A 18 -0.44 -11.03 13.84
C THR A 18 0.85 -11.26 14.62
N ALA A 19 1.03 -12.44 15.21
CA ALA A 19 2.25 -12.78 15.94
C ALA A 19 3.50 -12.71 15.03
N TRP A 20 3.42 -13.24 13.81
CA TRP A 20 4.51 -13.17 12.84
C TRP A 20 4.82 -11.74 12.44
N THR A 21 3.81 -10.93 12.12
CA THR A 21 4.00 -9.50 11.80
C THR A 21 4.69 -8.78 12.96
N SER A 22 4.23 -8.97 14.20
CA SER A 22 4.87 -8.37 15.39
C SER A 22 6.32 -8.86 15.59
N ALA A 23 6.59 -10.15 15.36
CA ALA A 23 7.93 -10.71 15.48
C ALA A 23 8.88 -10.16 14.40
N LEU A 24 8.40 -9.93 13.19
CA LEU A 24 9.17 -9.36 12.09
C LEU A 24 9.48 -7.89 12.31
N LEU A 25 8.50 -7.12 12.79
CA LEU A 25 8.55 -5.65 12.88
C LEU A 25 8.94 -5.13 14.28
N VAL A 26 9.60 -5.95 15.12
CA VAL A 26 10.17 -5.46 16.39
C VAL A 26 11.46 -4.69 16.14
N ASP A 27 11.73 -3.64 16.92
CA ASP A 27 12.99 -2.90 16.78
C ASP A 27 14.22 -3.75 17.13
N PRO A 28 15.36 -3.53 16.46
CA PRO A 28 15.55 -2.66 15.29
C PRO A 28 14.91 -3.21 14.00
N ILE A 29 14.38 -2.33 13.16
CA ILE A 29 13.80 -2.65 11.85
C ILE A 29 14.80 -2.29 10.74
N SER A 30 15.14 -3.27 9.91
CA SER A 30 15.76 -3.07 8.59
C SER A 30 15.42 -4.26 7.69
N ARG A 31 15.52 -4.08 6.37
CA ARG A 31 15.42 -5.16 5.37
C ARG A 31 16.15 -6.44 5.78
N GLU A 32 17.42 -6.36 6.17
CA GLU A 32 18.26 -7.51 6.51
C GLU A 32 17.75 -8.24 7.75
N ILE A 33 17.31 -7.47 8.75
CA ILE A 33 16.82 -8.01 10.01
C ILE A 33 15.47 -8.70 9.79
N ILE A 34 14.55 -8.06 9.05
CA ILE A 34 13.26 -8.66 8.69
C ILE A 34 13.50 -9.96 7.89
N ALA A 35 14.38 -9.94 6.88
CA ALA A 35 14.68 -11.11 6.07
C ALA A 35 15.29 -12.25 6.89
N SER A 36 16.17 -11.94 7.86
CA SER A 36 16.73 -12.93 8.79
C SER A 36 15.63 -13.56 9.64
N ARG A 37 14.79 -12.74 10.29
CA ARG A 37 13.68 -13.19 11.14
C ARG A 37 12.69 -14.03 10.35
N LEU A 38 12.36 -13.61 9.13
CA LEU A 38 11.47 -14.35 8.25
C LEU A 38 12.06 -15.72 7.88
N ASN A 39 13.34 -15.81 7.54
CA ASN A 39 13.99 -17.09 7.29
C ASN A 39 14.02 -18.01 8.52
N ASP A 40 14.21 -17.46 9.72
CA ASP A 40 14.16 -18.22 10.97
C ASP A 40 12.74 -18.77 11.21
N LEU A 41 11.69 -17.95 11.06
CA LEU A 41 10.30 -18.38 11.13
C LEU A 41 9.98 -19.46 10.09
N LEU A 42 10.39 -19.27 8.83
CA LEU A 42 10.22 -20.26 7.76
C LEU A 42 11.03 -21.54 8.00
N SER A 43 12.07 -21.50 8.82
CA SER A 43 12.86 -22.67 9.22
C SER A 43 12.29 -23.39 10.45
N GLY A 44 11.15 -22.92 10.97
CA GLY A 44 10.50 -23.48 12.16
C GLY A 44 11.13 -23.05 13.47
N ARG A 45 12.05 -22.07 13.46
CA ARG A 45 12.66 -21.52 14.68
C ARG A 45 11.71 -20.56 15.37
N ILE A 46 11.97 -20.36 16.66
CA ILE A 46 11.27 -19.35 17.45
C ILE A 46 11.94 -18.00 17.22
N VAL A 47 11.14 -16.98 16.94
CA VAL A 47 11.58 -15.58 16.79
C VAL A 47 10.73 -14.73 17.70
N ASN A 48 11.33 -14.03 18.66
CA ASN A 48 10.61 -13.16 19.62
C ASN A 48 9.42 -13.87 20.30
N SER A 49 9.64 -15.09 20.77
CA SER A 49 8.62 -15.96 21.38
C SER A 49 7.50 -16.44 20.45
N VAL A 50 7.62 -16.18 19.14
CA VAL A 50 6.67 -16.62 18.11
C VAL A 50 7.20 -17.86 17.40
N GLN A 51 6.38 -18.90 17.36
CA GLN A 51 6.72 -20.16 16.72
C GLN A 51 6.69 -20.03 15.19
N GLY A 52 7.78 -20.42 14.54
CA GLY A 52 7.87 -20.54 13.09
C GLY A 52 7.08 -21.72 12.52
N VAL A 53 7.20 -21.95 11.21
CA VAL A 53 6.47 -22.97 10.44
C VAL A 53 6.50 -24.33 11.14
N PRO A 54 5.33 -24.94 11.44
CA PRO A 54 5.28 -26.27 12.03
C PRO A 54 5.89 -27.34 11.11
N ARG A 55 6.43 -28.40 11.71
CA ARG A 55 7.02 -29.50 10.96
C ARG A 55 5.99 -30.14 10.01
N GLY A 56 6.35 -30.28 8.74
CA GLY A 56 5.52 -30.92 7.73
C GLY A 56 4.56 -29.98 6.99
N GLN A 57 4.52 -28.70 7.35
CA GLN A 57 3.76 -27.70 6.58
C GLN A 57 4.56 -27.17 5.39
N ASP A 58 3.84 -26.79 4.33
CA ASP A 58 4.41 -26.18 3.14
C ASP A 58 4.71 -24.69 3.40
N LYS A 59 5.99 -24.34 3.34
CA LYS A 59 6.47 -22.98 3.57
C LYS A 59 5.97 -21.98 2.52
N ALA A 60 5.78 -22.43 1.27
CA ALA A 60 5.27 -21.60 0.20
C ALA A 60 3.78 -21.27 0.40
N VAL A 61 3.00 -22.22 0.95
CA VAL A 61 1.61 -21.97 1.32
C VAL A 61 1.55 -21.02 2.53
N MET A 62 2.32 -21.31 3.57
CA MET A 62 2.40 -20.47 4.78
C MET A 62 2.79 -19.02 4.47
N ILE A 63 3.77 -18.78 3.60
CA ILE A 63 4.16 -17.41 3.25
C ILE A 63 3.05 -16.70 2.45
N GLY A 64 2.32 -17.44 1.61
CA GLY A 64 1.20 -16.89 0.86
C GLY A 64 0.05 -16.49 1.77
N GLU A 65 -0.37 -17.37 2.67
CA GLU A 65 -1.39 -17.06 3.69
C GLU A 65 -0.97 -15.89 4.59
N PHE A 66 0.31 -15.85 4.99
CA PHE A 66 0.85 -14.73 5.76
C PHE A 66 0.65 -13.40 5.03
N ILE A 67 1.04 -13.33 3.74
CA ILE A 67 0.91 -12.12 2.93
C ILE A 67 -0.55 -11.75 2.70
N GLN A 68 -1.42 -12.70 2.38
CA GLN A 68 -2.83 -12.40 2.13
C GLN A 68 -3.54 -11.83 3.37
N CYS A 69 -3.12 -12.24 4.56
CA CYS A 69 -3.78 -11.88 5.82
C CYS A 69 -3.04 -10.83 6.66
N MET A 70 -1.83 -10.41 6.28
CA MET A 70 -1.06 -9.46 7.09
C MET A 70 -1.75 -8.10 7.21
N ARG A 71 -1.75 -7.58 8.43
CA ARG A 71 -2.24 -6.24 8.77
C ARG A 71 -1.06 -5.34 9.09
N PHE A 72 -1.11 -4.09 8.63
CA PHE A 72 -0.04 -3.09 8.80
C PHE A 72 -0.39 -1.94 9.71
N ASP A 73 -1.55 -2.03 10.33
CA ASP A 73 -2.17 -1.06 11.22
C ASP A 73 -1.24 -0.50 12.31
N SER A 74 -0.15 -1.18 12.65
CA SER A 74 0.77 -0.74 13.70
C SER A 74 2.09 -0.10 13.23
N ARG A 75 2.59 -0.36 12.01
CA ARG A 75 3.93 0.11 11.57
C ARG A 75 4.02 0.41 10.05
N PRO A 76 3.22 1.35 9.52
CA PRO A 76 3.26 1.75 8.10
C PRO A 76 4.66 2.20 7.62
N ALA A 77 5.49 2.78 8.50
CA ALA A 77 6.84 3.20 8.15
C ALA A 77 7.75 2.07 7.64
N ALA A 78 7.45 0.81 8.00
CA ALA A 78 8.29 -0.35 7.69
C ALA A 78 7.97 -1.04 6.35
N PHE A 79 7.02 -0.54 5.56
CA PHE A 79 6.61 -1.19 4.31
C PHE A 79 7.78 -1.43 3.34
N ASP A 80 8.64 -0.44 3.14
CA ASP A 80 9.75 -0.57 2.19
C ASP A 80 10.69 -1.72 2.58
N ASP A 81 11.12 -1.76 3.84
CA ASP A 81 11.99 -2.80 4.38
C ASP A 81 11.33 -4.19 4.31
N LEU A 82 10.04 -4.27 4.63
CA LEU A 82 9.30 -5.52 4.61
C LEU A 82 9.12 -6.05 3.19
N TRP A 83 8.72 -5.21 2.23
CA TRP A 83 8.60 -5.59 0.82
C TRP A 83 9.93 -6.10 0.28
N HIS A 84 11.01 -5.37 0.52
CA HIS A 84 12.33 -5.85 0.15
C HIS A 84 12.66 -7.22 0.77
N ALA A 85 12.42 -7.39 2.07
CA ALA A 85 12.71 -8.63 2.77
C ALA A 85 11.88 -9.82 2.26
N LEU A 86 10.56 -9.64 2.10
CA LEU A 86 9.66 -10.68 1.58
C LEU A 86 10.10 -11.14 0.20
N PHE A 87 10.43 -10.21 -0.69
CA PHE A 87 10.85 -10.56 -2.05
C PHE A 87 12.28 -11.11 -2.12
N ASP A 88 13.20 -10.72 -1.25
CA ASP A 88 14.52 -11.33 -1.14
C ASP A 88 14.45 -12.80 -0.71
N VAL A 89 13.63 -13.07 0.30
CA VAL A 89 13.35 -14.44 0.77
C VAL A 89 12.67 -15.23 -0.33
N ALA A 90 11.64 -14.66 -0.97
CA ALA A 90 10.95 -15.31 -2.08
C ALA A 90 11.89 -15.67 -3.23
N LYS A 91 12.81 -14.76 -3.60
CA LYS A 91 13.82 -15.02 -4.63
C LYS A 91 14.75 -16.17 -4.25
N THR A 92 15.19 -16.21 -2.99
CA THR A 92 16.09 -17.25 -2.48
C THR A 92 15.44 -18.64 -2.53
N HIS A 93 14.13 -18.72 -2.27
CA HIS A 93 13.39 -19.99 -2.25
C HIS A 93 12.65 -20.30 -3.57
N GLY A 94 12.72 -19.43 -4.57
CA GLY A 94 11.98 -19.60 -5.84
C GLY A 94 10.47 -19.35 -5.75
N TRP A 95 10.02 -18.63 -4.73
CA TRP A 95 8.60 -18.32 -4.46
C TRP A 95 8.16 -16.94 -4.96
N THR A 96 8.97 -16.25 -5.75
CA THR A 96 8.65 -14.89 -6.24
C THR A 96 7.26 -14.80 -6.89
N LYS A 97 6.81 -15.86 -7.60
CA LYS A 97 5.46 -15.89 -8.20
C LYS A 97 4.34 -15.97 -7.16
N VAL A 98 4.55 -16.74 -6.09
CA VAL A 98 3.59 -16.93 -4.99
C VAL A 98 3.42 -15.60 -4.25
N VAL A 99 4.51 -15.10 -3.66
CA VAL A 99 4.55 -13.81 -2.94
C VAL A 99 3.92 -12.68 -3.75
N ARG A 100 4.22 -12.59 -5.05
CA ARG A 100 3.61 -11.59 -5.94
C ARG A 100 2.09 -11.73 -6.06
N ASN A 101 1.60 -12.94 -6.31
CA ASN A 101 0.16 -13.17 -6.44
C ASN A 101 -0.56 -12.87 -5.12
N ASP A 102 0.09 -13.19 -4.00
CA ASP A 102 -0.47 -12.98 -2.68
C ASP A 102 -0.46 -11.50 -2.28
N THR A 103 0.56 -10.72 -2.66
CA THR A 103 0.54 -9.26 -2.47
C THR A 103 -0.56 -8.61 -3.30
N TYR A 104 -0.82 -9.15 -4.49
CA TYR A 104 -1.90 -8.66 -5.34
C TYR A 104 -3.26 -8.95 -4.72
N TYR A 105 -3.49 -10.19 -4.27
CA TYR A 105 -4.70 -10.58 -3.56
C TYR A 105 -4.89 -9.76 -2.28
N TRP A 106 -3.82 -9.56 -1.50
CA TRP A 106 -3.81 -8.69 -0.32
C TRP A 106 -4.35 -7.29 -0.66
N THR A 107 -3.79 -6.62 -1.68
CA THR A 107 -4.28 -5.30 -2.09
C THR A 107 -5.76 -5.33 -2.49
N GLU A 108 -6.20 -6.36 -3.22
CA GLU A 108 -7.60 -6.50 -3.59
C GLU A 108 -8.49 -6.65 -2.35
N GLN A 109 -8.14 -7.46 -1.37
CA GLN A 109 -8.97 -7.63 -0.16
C GLN A 109 -9.20 -6.30 0.59
N TRP A 110 -8.17 -5.46 0.68
CA TRP A 110 -8.23 -4.22 1.46
C TRP A 110 -8.76 -3.02 0.67
N LEU A 111 -8.56 -2.98 -0.66
CA LEU A 111 -9.01 -1.87 -1.52
C LEU A 111 -10.24 -2.19 -2.38
N LEU A 112 -10.82 -3.39 -2.26
CA LEU A 112 -12.04 -3.77 -3.01
C LEU A 112 -13.23 -2.89 -2.62
N ASN A 113 -13.32 -2.50 -1.35
CA ASN A 113 -14.43 -1.69 -0.85
C ASN A 113 -14.03 -0.21 -0.79
N THR A 114 -15.03 0.66 -0.98
CA THR A 114 -14.90 2.09 -0.72
C THR A 114 -14.55 2.31 0.75
N ALA A 115 -13.56 3.18 1.01
CA ALA A 115 -13.27 3.61 2.38
C ALA A 115 -14.38 4.56 2.85
N TRP A 116 -14.89 4.32 4.06
CA TRP A 116 -15.86 5.20 4.70
C TRP A 116 -15.20 5.87 5.90
N ASP A 117 -15.41 7.18 6.04
CA ASP A 117 -15.07 7.84 7.30
C ASP A 117 -16.10 7.41 8.35
N ALA A 118 -15.68 7.20 9.59
CA ALA A 118 -16.62 6.93 10.68
C ALA A 118 -17.52 8.17 10.87
N PRO A 119 -18.87 8.02 10.92
CA PRO A 119 -19.74 9.16 11.15
C PRO A 119 -19.47 9.78 12.52
N ASP A 120 -19.38 11.12 12.57
CA ASP A 120 -19.52 11.89 13.81
C ASP A 120 -20.92 11.61 14.38
N TYR A 121 -21.03 10.63 15.28
CA TYR A 121 -22.22 10.50 16.11
C TYR A 121 -22.10 11.49 17.27
N GLU A 122 -22.75 12.65 17.12
CA GLU A 122 -23.09 13.51 18.25
C GLU A 122 -24.00 12.73 19.20
N GLY A 123 -23.42 12.17 20.27
CA GLY A 123 -24.20 11.56 21.34
C GLY A 123 -23.48 10.44 22.08
N GLU A 124 -22.75 10.84 23.12
CA GLU A 124 -22.38 10.05 24.30
C GLU A 124 -21.30 8.95 24.15
N GLU A 125 -20.14 9.30 24.71
CA GLU A 125 -19.10 8.45 25.32
C GLU A 125 -18.75 7.12 24.62
N MET A 126 -17.83 7.18 23.66
CA MET A 126 -16.86 6.12 23.44
C MET A 126 -15.43 6.68 23.52
N GLU A 127 -14.67 6.18 24.48
CA GLU A 127 -13.23 6.39 24.60
C GLU A 127 -12.51 5.78 23.38
N GLU A 128 -11.70 6.61 22.72
CA GLU A 128 -10.69 6.35 21.66
C GLU A 128 -11.16 5.73 20.32
N GLY A 129 -11.50 6.63 19.36
CA GLY A 129 -11.40 6.34 17.92
C GLY A 129 -12.34 7.09 16.96
N LEU A 130 -12.42 8.43 17.00
CA LEU A 130 -12.92 9.22 15.86
C LEU A 130 -11.83 9.20 14.77
N GLY A 131 -12.02 8.55 13.61
CA GLY A 131 -10.89 8.40 12.69
C GLY A 131 -11.19 7.97 11.25
N TYR A 132 -10.22 8.27 10.39
CA TYR A 132 -10.12 7.77 9.03
C TYR A 132 -9.97 6.24 9.01
N ASP A 133 -10.34 5.61 7.89
CA ASP A 133 -10.03 4.20 7.60
C ASP A 133 -8.53 4.03 7.37
N ASN A 134 -7.79 3.96 8.48
CA ASN A 134 -6.33 3.85 8.47
C ASN A 134 -5.86 2.55 7.82
N ALA A 135 -6.63 1.46 7.92
CA ALA A 135 -6.27 0.20 7.27
C ALA A 135 -6.27 0.37 5.75
N TRP A 136 -7.30 1.02 5.21
CA TRP A 136 -7.39 1.34 3.78
C TRP A 136 -6.28 2.29 3.33
N ILE A 137 -6.04 3.37 4.07
CA ILE A 137 -4.96 4.34 3.77
C ILE A 137 -3.59 3.64 3.77
N MET A 138 -3.32 2.80 4.78
CA MET A 138 -2.06 2.06 4.87
C MET A 138 -1.92 1.05 3.73
N CYS A 139 -3.01 0.37 3.33
CA CYS A 139 -2.97 -0.51 2.17
C CYS A 139 -2.65 0.25 0.88
N ALA A 140 -3.30 1.39 0.66
CA ALA A 140 -3.04 2.25 -0.50
C ALA A 140 -1.57 2.68 -0.54
N MET A 141 -1.01 3.10 0.60
CA MET A 141 0.41 3.42 0.71
C MET A 141 1.30 2.20 0.45
N GLY A 142 0.98 1.04 1.04
CA GLY A 142 1.72 -0.21 0.88
C GLY A 142 1.82 -0.66 -0.58
N ASP A 143 0.70 -0.60 -1.33
CA ASP A 143 0.68 -0.94 -2.77
C ASP A 143 1.44 0.09 -3.62
N ALA A 144 1.33 1.38 -3.31
CA ALA A 144 2.16 2.39 -3.97
C ALA A 144 3.65 2.16 -3.76
N ARG A 145 4.06 1.74 -2.55
CA ARG A 145 5.45 1.40 -2.29
C ARG A 145 5.87 0.10 -3.00
N LEU A 146 5.01 -0.92 -3.09
CA LEU A 146 5.25 -2.05 -3.99
C LEU A 146 5.53 -1.57 -5.42
N PHE A 147 4.78 -0.58 -5.90
CA PHE A 147 4.96 -0.07 -7.27
C PHE A 147 6.24 0.71 -7.48
N ALA A 148 6.55 1.63 -6.56
CA ALA A 148 7.75 2.46 -6.60
C ALA A 148 9.03 1.62 -6.53
N LEU A 149 9.05 0.61 -5.67
CA LEU A 149 10.16 -0.34 -5.52
C LEU A 149 10.24 -1.36 -6.67
N GLY A 150 9.20 -1.39 -7.51
CA GLY A 150 9.13 -2.20 -8.71
C GLY A 150 8.46 -3.55 -8.53
N TYR A 151 8.01 -3.91 -7.33
CA TYR A 151 7.45 -5.22 -6.95
C TYR A 151 6.10 -5.58 -7.59
N GLY A 152 5.24 -4.59 -7.82
CA GLY A 152 3.91 -4.81 -8.38
C GLY A 152 3.01 -3.59 -8.21
N TYR A 153 1.85 -3.59 -8.85
CA TYR A 153 0.81 -2.56 -8.65
C TYR A 153 -0.55 -3.14 -9.01
N SER A 154 -1.51 -2.98 -8.12
CA SER A 154 -2.85 -3.52 -8.32
C SER A 154 -3.73 -2.59 -9.17
N PRO A 155 -4.53 -3.10 -10.14
CA PRO A 155 -5.65 -2.38 -10.72
C PRO A 155 -6.60 -1.79 -9.68
N PHE A 156 -6.78 -2.44 -8.53
CA PHE A 156 -7.64 -1.91 -7.48
C PHE A 156 -7.01 -0.69 -6.80
N ALA A 157 -5.69 -0.68 -6.58
CA ALA A 157 -4.98 0.52 -6.13
C ALA A 157 -5.06 1.65 -7.16
N TRP A 158 -4.95 1.32 -8.46
CA TRP A 158 -5.17 2.29 -9.53
C TRP A 158 -6.58 2.91 -9.50
N ASN A 159 -7.61 2.08 -9.36
CA ASN A 159 -8.99 2.59 -9.27
C ASN A 159 -9.17 3.42 -8.00
N ALA A 160 -8.73 2.92 -6.85
CA ALA A 160 -8.74 3.65 -5.57
C ALA A 160 -8.04 5.01 -5.65
N LEU A 161 -6.93 5.12 -6.40
CA LEU A 161 -6.28 6.40 -6.67
C LEU A 161 -7.18 7.34 -7.48
N LEU A 162 -7.80 6.83 -8.56
CA LEU A 162 -8.69 7.64 -9.39
C LEU A 162 -9.93 8.10 -8.62
N ASP A 163 -10.55 7.20 -7.85
CA ASP A 163 -11.75 7.48 -7.07
C ASP A 163 -11.45 8.48 -5.95
N GLY A 164 -10.32 8.32 -5.24
CA GLY A 164 -9.88 9.29 -4.22
C GLY A 164 -9.53 10.67 -4.79
N LEU A 165 -9.23 10.78 -6.08
CA LEU A 165 -9.07 12.05 -6.80
C LEU A 165 -10.39 12.58 -7.38
N GLY A 166 -11.47 11.81 -7.40
CA GLY A 166 -12.70 12.15 -8.10
C GLY A 166 -12.59 12.08 -9.62
N LEU A 167 -11.68 11.26 -10.15
CA LEU A 167 -11.41 11.05 -11.58
C LEU A 167 -12.00 9.74 -12.12
N GLY A 168 -12.31 8.78 -11.24
CA GLY A 168 -13.08 7.57 -11.55
C GLY A 168 -14.54 7.81 -11.16
N ASP A 169 -14.87 7.41 -9.95
CA ASP A 169 -16.08 7.84 -9.24
C ASP A 169 -15.79 9.04 -8.33
N GLU A 170 -16.84 9.67 -7.78
CA GLU A 170 -16.67 10.78 -6.84
C GLU A 170 -16.04 10.28 -5.53
N ALA A 171 -15.06 11.01 -4.99
CA ALA A 171 -14.47 10.68 -3.70
C ALA A 171 -15.51 10.83 -2.57
N GLU A 172 -15.92 9.71 -1.98
CA GLU A 172 -16.99 9.65 -0.98
C GLU A 172 -16.52 10.01 0.43
N SER A 173 -15.21 9.95 0.70
CA SER A 173 -14.63 10.14 2.04
C SER A 173 -13.23 10.77 2.00
N ASP A 174 -12.82 11.35 3.10
CA ASP A 174 -11.46 11.87 3.29
C ASP A 174 -10.44 10.74 3.42
N SER A 175 -10.82 9.57 3.91
CA SER A 175 -9.99 8.36 3.86
C SER A 175 -9.54 8.02 2.42
N MET A 176 -10.44 8.12 1.44
CA MET A 176 -10.08 7.92 0.03
C MET A 176 -9.11 8.98 -0.47
N ARG A 177 -9.36 10.26 -0.13
CA ARG A 177 -8.50 11.39 -0.51
C ARG A 177 -7.10 11.25 0.08
N ILE A 178 -7.00 10.85 1.36
CA ILE A 178 -5.73 10.63 2.06
C ILE A 178 -4.99 9.45 1.46
N GLY A 179 -5.65 8.32 1.18
CA GLY A 179 -4.98 7.20 0.54
C GLY A 179 -4.53 7.51 -0.89
N ALA A 180 -5.27 8.32 -1.66
CA ALA A 180 -4.79 8.85 -2.95
C ALA A 180 -3.55 9.74 -2.78
N CYS A 181 -3.51 10.59 -1.75
CA CYS A 181 -2.30 11.36 -1.40
C CYS A 181 -1.13 10.44 -1.04
N ALA A 182 -1.36 9.40 -0.23
CA ALA A 182 -0.34 8.42 0.14
C ALA A 182 0.25 7.73 -1.09
N GLN A 183 -0.60 7.35 -2.05
CA GLN A 183 -0.17 6.75 -3.30
C GLN A 183 0.68 7.71 -4.15
N LEU A 184 0.25 8.97 -4.28
CA LEU A 184 0.96 9.97 -5.07
C LEU A 184 2.26 10.43 -4.43
N LEU A 185 2.33 10.56 -3.12
CA LEU A 185 3.57 10.86 -2.40
C LEU A 185 4.55 9.69 -2.48
N GLY A 186 4.05 8.46 -2.32
CA GLY A 186 4.85 7.24 -2.32
C GLY A 186 5.25 6.73 -3.70
N ALA A 187 4.54 7.07 -4.79
CA ALA A 187 4.81 6.53 -6.13
C ALA A 187 4.48 7.49 -7.28
N GLY A 188 4.32 8.79 -7.04
CA GLY A 188 3.86 9.77 -8.04
C GLY A 188 4.71 9.83 -9.30
N ASN A 189 6.04 9.82 -9.18
CA ASN A 189 6.95 9.81 -10.33
C ASN A 189 6.90 8.47 -11.06
N ARG A 190 6.80 7.35 -10.33
CA ARG A 190 6.59 6.03 -10.94
C ARG A 190 5.29 5.98 -11.75
N ILE A 191 4.21 6.52 -11.21
CA ILE A 191 2.90 6.65 -11.88
C ILE A 191 3.02 7.54 -13.12
N LYS A 192 3.64 8.72 -13.00
CA LYS A 192 3.88 9.64 -14.13
C LYS A 192 4.69 8.98 -15.25
N LEU A 193 5.75 8.24 -14.89
CA LEU A 193 6.57 7.49 -15.83
C LEU A 193 5.75 6.43 -16.55
N PHE A 194 4.98 5.63 -15.81
CA PHE A 194 4.10 4.60 -16.37
C PHE A 194 3.07 5.18 -17.34
N ARG A 195 2.39 6.27 -16.97
CA ARG A 195 1.40 6.94 -17.83
C ARG A 195 2.01 7.50 -19.11
N SER A 196 3.28 7.91 -19.05
CA SER A 196 4.05 8.36 -20.22
C SER A 196 4.60 7.20 -21.07
N GLY A 197 4.18 5.96 -20.79
CA GLY A 197 4.64 4.76 -21.49
C GLY A 197 6.05 4.29 -21.10
N GLY A 198 6.63 4.89 -20.06
CA GLY A 198 7.88 4.45 -19.46
C GLY A 198 7.70 3.22 -18.57
N GLY A 199 8.82 2.63 -18.15
CA GLY A 199 8.85 1.39 -17.38
C GLY A 199 10.10 0.59 -17.69
N ASN A 200 10.07 -0.70 -17.36
CA ASN A 200 11.16 -1.63 -17.60
C ASN A 200 11.17 -2.03 -19.09
N GLU A 201 12.26 -1.73 -19.81
CA GLU A 201 12.37 -2.02 -21.25
C GLU A 201 12.54 -3.51 -21.56
N LYS A 202 13.04 -4.28 -20.60
CA LYS A 202 13.12 -5.75 -20.69
C LYS A 202 12.02 -6.31 -19.80
N PRO A 203 11.27 -7.33 -20.26
CA PRO A 203 10.39 -8.09 -19.39
C PRO A 203 11.20 -8.54 -18.18
N THR A 204 10.85 -8.01 -17.02
CA THR A 204 11.50 -8.41 -15.77
C THR A 204 11.03 -9.84 -15.52
N PRO A 205 11.91 -10.86 -15.45
CA PRO A 205 11.48 -12.24 -15.26
C PRO A 205 10.64 -12.34 -13.99
N GLY A 206 9.34 -12.58 -14.16
CA GLY A 206 8.36 -12.70 -13.08
C GLY A 206 8.30 -11.48 -12.16
N PHE A 207 7.51 -10.45 -12.53
CA PHE A 207 7.33 -9.35 -11.56
C PHE A 207 6.19 -8.39 -11.84
N ALA A 208 5.90 -8.11 -13.10
CA ALA A 208 5.04 -6.99 -13.40
C ALA A 208 3.81 -7.44 -14.16
N GLY A 209 2.62 -7.13 -13.64
CA GLY A 209 1.52 -6.87 -14.55
C GLY A 209 1.89 -5.74 -15.53
N ARG A 210 1.01 -5.44 -16.47
CA ARG A 210 1.14 -4.37 -17.48
C ARG A 210 1.58 -2.97 -16.99
N TYR A 211 1.68 -2.75 -15.67
CA TYR A 211 1.95 -1.47 -15.02
C TYR A 211 3.42 -1.12 -14.83
N LEU A 212 4.35 -2.09 -14.85
CA LEU A 212 5.80 -1.77 -14.74
C LEU A 212 6.53 -1.92 -16.08
N ASP A 213 5.92 -2.54 -17.07
CA ASP A 213 6.54 -2.75 -18.38
C ASP A 213 6.48 -1.47 -19.22
N ALA A 214 7.59 -1.13 -19.86
CA ALA A 214 7.60 -0.05 -20.82
C ALA A 214 6.69 -0.37 -22.01
N ARG A 215 5.99 0.65 -22.52
CA ARG A 215 5.18 0.52 -23.73
C ARG A 215 6.05 0.36 -24.98
N PRO A 216 5.53 -0.24 -26.06
CA PRO A 216 6.28 -0.39 -27.30
C PRO A 216 6.84 0.94 -27.82
N LYS A 217 8.12 0.96 -28.20
CA LYS A 217 8.83 2.19 -28.62
C LYS A 217 8.16 2.93 -29.79
N LYS A 218 7.44 2.21 -30.65
CA LYS A 218 6.75 2.77 -31.83
C LYS A 218 5.59 3.72 -31.49
N GLU A 219 5.05 3.62 -30.28
CA GLU A 219 3.89 4.39 -29.82
C GLU A 219 4.27 5.44 -28.77
N ARG A 220 5.57 5.55 -28.41
CA ARG A 220 6.03 6.34 -27.25
C ARG A 220 5.54 7.79 -27.28
N SER A 221 5.51 8.44 -28.44
CA SER A 221 5.03 9.84 -28.57
C SER A 221 3.55 10.00 -28.20
N GLU A 222 2.70 9.01 -28.52
CA GLU A 222 1.28 9.06 -28.16
C GLU A 222 1.10 8.84 -26.66
N TRP A 223 1.86 7.89 -26.10
CA TRP A 223 1.88 7.63 -24.65
C TRP A 223 2.40 8.81 -23.83
N GLU A 224 3.46 9.49 -24.27
CA GLU A 224 3.98 10.70 -23.61
C GLU A 224 2.93 11.81 -23.58
N LYS A 225 2.23 12.02 -24.71
CA LYS A 225 1.15 13.01 -24.80
C LYS A 225 -0.04 12.64 -23.91
N GLY A 226 -0.48 11.39 -23.94
CA GLY A 226 -1.56 10.89 -23.08
C GLY A 226 -1.20 10.99 -21.61
N GLY A 227 0.01 10.55 -21.24
CA GLY A 227 0.51 10.63 -19.87
C GLY A 227 0.61 12.06 -19.34
N GLN A 228 0.97 13.03 -20.18
CA GLN A 228 0.95 14.44 -19.79
C GLN A 228 -0.47 14.96 -19.55
N ILE A 229 -1.45 14.52 -20.35
CA ILE A 229 -2.88 14.85 -20.14
C ILE A 229 -3.34 14.28 -18.79
N ASP A 230 -3.10 13.00 -18.55
CA ASP A 230 -3.49 12.35 -17.28
C ASP A 230 -2.83 13.02 -16.07
N TRP A 231 -1.53 13.31 -16.17
CA TRP A 231 -0.80 13.96 -15.09
C TRP A 231 -1.34 15.35 -14.79
N THR A 232 -1.71 16.10 -15.82
CA THR A 232 -2.35 17.42 -15.65
C THR A 232 -3.70 17.28 -14.96
N SER A 233 -4.49 16.26 -15.32
CA SER A 233 -5.76 15.94 -14.65
C SER A 233 -5.55 15.58 -13.18
N PHE A 234 -4.49 14.84 -12.83
CA PHE A 234 -4.18 14.49 -11.45
C PHE A 234 -3.86 15.73 -10.60
N LEU A 235 -3.00 16.61 -11.12
CA LEU A 235 -2.66 17.86 -10.45
C LEU A 235 -3.90 18.74 -10.26
N LYS A 236 -4.76 18.84 -11.27
CA LYS A 236 -6.02 19.59 -11.17
C LYS A 236 -6.94 18.97 -10.12
N ALA A 237 -7.10 17.66 -10.13
CA ALA A 237 -7.97 16.94 -9.19
C ALA A 237 -7.54 17.18 -7.73
N LEU A 238 -6.23 17.18 -7.44
CA LEU A 238 -5.72 17.53 -6.11
C LEU A 238 -6.12 18.94 -5.66
N VAL A 239 -6.28 19.89 -6.59
CA VAL A 239 -6.76 21.25 -6.27
C VAL A 239 -8.27 21.25 -6.07
N ASP A 240 -9.01 20.59 -6.96
CA ASP A 240 -10.47 20.55 -6.89
C ASP A 240 -10.97 19.86 -5.60
N GLN A 241 -10.31 18.77 -5.18
CA GLN A 241 -10.69 18.02 -3.98
C GLN A 241 -10.46 18.82 -2.68
N GLN A 242 -9.57 19.82 -2.66
CA GLN A 242 -9.37 20.67 -1.48
C GLN A 242 -10.65 21.39 -1.03
N GLN A 243 -11.58 21.64 -1.96
CA GLN A 243 -12.85 22.32 -1.67
C GLN A 243 -13.91 21.39 -1.05
N ARG A 244 -13.70 20.08 -1.13
CA ARG A 244 -14.64 19.04 -0.69
C ARG A 244 -14.16 18.26 0.54
N ALA A 245 -12.92 18.49 0.95
CA ALA A 245 -12.27 17.78 2.03
C ALA A 245 -12.33 18.57 3.35
N ASP A 246 -12.15 17.88 4.48
CA ASP A 246 -11.91 18.54 5.76
C ASP A 246 -10.62 19.39 5.71
N PRO A 247 -10.41 20.33 6.66
CA PRO A 247 -9.23 21.19 6.64
C PRO A 247 -7.87 20.46 6.68
N LYS A 248 -7.78 19.33 7.38
CA LYS A 248 -6.56 18.53 7.51
C LYS A 248 -6.27 17.80 6.19
N THR A 249 -7.27 17.16 5.61
CA THR A 249 -7.21 16.48 4.33
C THR A 249 -6.94 17.46 3.18
N ALA A 250 -7.58 18.64 3.20
CA ALA A 250 -7.29 19.72 2.24
C ALA A 250 -5.83 20.18 2.32
N ALA A 251 -5.26 20.31 3.52
CA ALA A 251 -3.85 20.65 3.70
C ALA A 251 -2.93 19.56 3.12
N LEU A 252 -3.26 18.28 3.31
CA LEU A 252 -2.50 17.16 2.74
C LEU A 252 -2.59 17.11 1.20
N LEU A 253 -3.77 17.33 0.62
CA LEU A 253 -3.97 17.45 -0.83
C LEU A 253 -3.10 18.56 -1.42
N LYS A 254 -3.07 19.72 -0.75
CA LYS A 254 -2.22 20.85 -1.15
C LYS A 254 -0.73 20.50 -1.05
N LEU A 255 -0.30 19.90 0.05
CA LEU A 255 1.10 19.46 0.23
C LEU A 255 1.51 18.47 -0.87
N THR A 256 0.65 17.51 -1.17
CA THR A 256 0.87 16.53 -2.23
C THR A 256 1.00 17.20 -3.59
N HIS A 257 0.09 18.12 -3.92
CA HIS A 257 0.17 18.91 -5.15
C HIS A 257 1.50 19.68 -5.27
N ASP A 258 1.90 20.37 -4.21
CA ASP A 258 3.15 21.15 -4.19
C ASP A 258 4.39 20.25 -4.33
N HIS A 259 4.38 19.06 -3.72
CA HIS A 259 5.43 18.04 -3.86
C HIS A 259 5.58 17.59 -5.31
N LEU A 260 4.46 17.29 -5.97
CA LEU A 260 4.43 16.80 -7.35
C LEU A 260 4.83 17.87 -8.38
N ILE A 261 4.37 19.12 -8.23
CA ILE A 261 4.76 20.22 -9.12
C ILE A 261 6.25 20.55 -9.00
N ALA A 262 6.80 20.47 -7.78
CA ALA A 262 8.22 20.68 -7.55
C ALA A 262 9.10 19.57 -8.15
N GLY A 263 8.50 18.48 -8.67
CA GLY A 263 9.24 17.36 -9.25
C GLY A 263 10.11 16.64 -8.22
N LYS A 264 9.68 16.64 -6.95
CA LYS A 264 10.38 15.95 -5.88
C LYS A 264 10.34 14.43 -6.07
N PRO A 265 11.35 13.69 -5.58
CA PRO A 265 11.36 12.23 -5.68
C PRO A 265 10.18 11.60 -4.91
N ASP A 266 9.89 10.35 -5.25
CA ASP A 266 8.93 9.53 -4.50
C ASP A 266 9.45 9.31 -3.08
N LEU A 267 8.58 9.52 -2.09
CA LEU A 267 8.92 9.40 -0.67
C LEU A 267 8.91 7.93 -0.24
N THR A 268 9.77 7.59 0.72
CA THR A 268 9.78 6.28 1.39
C THR A 268 8.53 6.07 2.24
N SER A 269 8.23 4.82 2.61
CA SER A 269 7.12 4.51 3.53
C SER A 269 7.20 5.26 4.86
N ALA A 270 8.42 5.46 5.39
CA ALA A 270 8.63 6.20 6.63
C ALA A 270 8.28 7.70 6.48
N GLU A 271 8.74 8.34 5.40
CA GLU A 271 8.47 9.75 5.12
C GLU A 271 6.97 10.01 4.86
N VAL A 272 6.30 9.12 4.10
CA VAL A 272 4.84 9.25 3.88
C VAL A 272 4.09 9.03 5.20
N ALA A 273 4.50 8.07 6.03
CA ALA A 273 3.88 7.83 7.33
C ALA A 273 4.02 9.05 8.26
N GLU A 274 5.17 9.73 8.27
CA GLU A 274 5.37 10.95 9.06
C GLU A 274 4.46 12.10 8.61
N ILE A 275 4.14 12.18 7.32
CA ILE A 275 3.22 13.18 6.77
C ILE A 275 1.76 12.89 7.16
N ILE A 276 1.32 11.64 7.06
CA ILE A 276 -0.08 11.25 7.27
C ILE A 276 -0.40 11.10 8.77
N TRP A 277 0.50 10.46 9.51
CA TRP A 277 0.39 10.20 10.95
C TRP A 277 1.59 10.81 11.70
N PRO A 278 1.67 12.15 11.76
CA PRO A 278 2.78 12.82 12.46
C PRO A 278 2.76 12.43 13.94
N THR A 279 3.92 12.01 14.47
CA THR A 279 4.07 11.81 15.91
C THR A 279 3.96 13.16 16.62
N PRO A 280 3.13 13.29 17.67
CA PRO A 280 3.11 14.52 18.47
C PRO A 280 4.52 14.84 18.93
N LYS A 281 5.03 16.03 18.61
CA LYS A 281 6.29 16.49 19.19
C LYS A 281 6.04 16.68 20.67
N GLU A 282 6.79 15.96 21.52
CA GLU A 282 6.83 16.25 22.95
C GLU A 282 7.17 17.74 23.11
N GLU A 283 6.20 18.52 23.61
CA GLU A 283 6.45 19.90 23.99
C GLU A 283 7.48 19.88 25.13
N LYS A 284 8.68 20.39 24.83
CA LYS A 284 9.75 20.58 25.82
C LYS A 284 9.53 21.84 26.64
#